data_AF-A0A075AQZ6-F1
#
_entry.id   AF-A0A075AQZ6-F1
#
_cell.length_a   1.000
_cell.length_b   1.000
_cell.length_c   1.000
_cell.angle_alpha   90.00
_cell.angle_beta   90.00
_cell.angle_gamma   90.00
#
_symmetry.space_group_name_H-M   'P 1'
#
loop_
_entity.id
_entity.type
_entity.pdbx_description
1 polymer ?
#
loop_
_entity_poly.entity_id
_entity_poly.type
_entity_poly.pdbx_seq_one_letter_code
_entity_poly.pdbx_strand_id
1 'polypeptide(L)'
;MCSNVKVWSLKCEKVKKAILNSKEENNIKTSDYLKDQSDFSSNELLGISYPCYSTGRIHRNYIDCIEWYGDLLLTKSVQNKILLWKPFILDFEKPQGIGNGKSHLIAELHAEGCDVWFLQFTLSTDMKNLFVGNKDGFFMHWNLEKQLSTADKVNIYGLFEINPLYSARSKRAKTTIRQIALSGDGSKALAVNDGGQILMYRKGNIII
;
A
#
# COMPACT_ATOMS: atom_id res chain seq x y z
N MET A 1 18.90 -3.75 6.74
CA MET A 1 17.93 -3.57 5.62
C MET A 1 16.52 -3.56 6.21
N CYS A 2 15.68 -2.60 5.82
CA CYS A 2 14.31 -2.48 6.32
C CYS A 2 13.34 -3.31 5.46
N SER A 3 13.27 -4.61 5.73
CA SER A 3 12.36 -5.55 5.04
C SER A 3 11.16 -5.96 5.90
N ASN A 4 10.91 -5.22 7.00
CA ASN A 4 9.89 -5.57 7.97
C ASN A 4 8.55 -4.90 7.63
N VAL A 5 7.49 -5.68 7.61
CA VAL A 5 6.11 -5.18 7.69
C VAL A 5 5.64 -5.30 9.13
N LYS A 6 5.09 -4.20 9.65
CA LYS A 6 4.53 -4.10 11.00
C LYS A 6 3.09 -3.62 10.90
N VAL A 7 2.21 -4.16 11.74
CA VAL A 7 0.82 -3.71 11.83
C VAL A 7 0.56 -3.19 13.23
N TRP A 8 -0.01 -1.99 13.31
CA TRP A 8 -0.49 -1.40 14.55
C TRP A 8 -2.00 -1.32 14.48
N SER A 9 -2.67 -1.75 15.54
CA SER A 9 -4.12 -1.73 15.60
C SER A 9 -4.61 -0.45 16.27
N LEU A 10 -5.58 0.20 15.63
CA LEU A 10 -6.32 1.33 16.21
C LEU A 10 -7.50 0.87 17.06
N LYS A 11 -7.73 -0.45 17.18
CA LYS A 11 -8.86 -1.04 17.93
C LYS A 11 -8.57 -1.25 19.41
N CYS A 12 -7.33 -1.04 19.87
CA CYS A 12 -7.02 -1.14 21.28
C CYS A 12 -7.74 -0.03 22.08
N GLU A 13 -8.30 -0.37 23.25
CA GLU A 13 -9.01 0.58 24.11
C GLU A 13 -8.19 1.83 24.45
N LYS A 14 -6.88 1.69 24.64
CA LYS A 14 -5.98 2.84 24.88
C LYS A 14 -6.00 3.82 23.70
N VAL A 15 -5.98 3.30 22.47
CA VAL A 15 -6.00 4.11 21.24
C VAL A 15 -7.36 4.75 21.03
N LYS A 16 -8.45 4.00 21.24
CA LYS A 16 -9.81 4.54 21.18
C LYS A 16 -9.98 5.71 22.14
N LYS A 17 -9.57 5.54 23.41
CA LYS A 17 -9.62 6.61 24.43
C LYS A 17 -8.77 7.82 24.02
N ALA A 18 -7.55 7.61 23.51
CA ALA A 18 -6.70 8.71 23.05
C ALA A 18 -7.34 9.49 21.88
N ILE A 19 -7.99 8.81 20.93
CA ILE A 19 -8.73 9.46 19.83
C ILE A 19 -9.96 10.24 20.33
N LEU A 20 -10.65 9.74 21.36
CA LEU A 20 -11.79 10.46 21.95
C LEU A 20 -11.33 11.71 22.70
N ASN A 21 -10.32 11.57 23.56
CA ASN A 21 -9.77 12.69 24.32
C ASN A 21 -9.22 13.80 23.41
N SER A 22 -8.58 13.44 22.29
CA SER A 22 -8.07 14.44 21.34
C SER A 22 -9.17 15.25 20.65
N LYS A 23 -10.41 14.73 20.58
CA LYS A 23 -11.56 15.50 20.08
C LYS A 23 -12.11 16.45 21.15
N GLU A 24 -12.14 16.03 22.41
CA GLU A 24 -12.66 16.83 23.52
C GLU A 24 -11.74 18.01 23.85
N GLU A 25 -10.42 17.83 23.82
CA GLU A 25 -9.44 18.89 24.06
C GLU A 25 -9.51 20.01 23.00
N ASN A 26 -9.84 19.69 21.75
CA ASN A 26 -10.01 20.66 20.67
C ASN A 26 -11.28 21.54 20.84
N ASN A 27 -12.30 21.05 21.55
CA ASN A 27 -13.51 21.82 21.87
C ASN A 27 -13.31 22.80 23.05
N ILE A 28 -12.26 22.60 23.85
CA ILE A 28 -11.95 23.47 25.00
C ILE A 28 -10.94 24.55 24.60
N LYS A 29 -9.99 24.25 23.69
CA LYS A 29 -8.92 25.18 23.28
C LYS A 29 -9.34 26.18 22.19
N THR A 30 -10.61 26.21 21.76
CA THR A 30 -11.10 27.10 20.69
C THR A 30 -11.30 28.56 21.12
N SER A 31 -11.28 28.86 22.43
CA SER A 31 -11.42 30.24 22.95
C SER A 31 -10.10 30.96 23.21
N ASP A 32 -8.95 30.27 23.21
CA ASP A 32 -7.66 30.81 23.67
C ASP A 32 -6.52 30.69 22.63
N TYR A 33 -6.85 30.71 21.34
CA TYR A 33 -5.93 30.52 20.19
C TYR A 33 -4.77 31.53 20.04
N LEU A 34 -4.47 32.36 21.04
CA LEU A 34 -3.37 33.32 21.02
C LEU A 34 -2.39 33.19 22.20
N LYS A 35 -2.36 32.07 22.93
CA LYS A 35 -1.30 31.80 23.91
C LYS A 35 -0.64 30.44 23.70
N ASP A 36 0.66 30.51 23.40
CA ASP A 36 1.69 29.48 23.40
C ASP A 36 1.51 28.24 22.49
N GLN A 37 2.22 28.31 21.35
CA GLN A 37 2.54 27.17 20.46
C GLN A 37 3.59 26.20 21.05
N SER A 38 3.98 26.31 22.32
CA SER A 38 5.12 25.56 22.87
C SER A 38 4.80 24.27 23.60
N ASP A 39 3.56 23.98 24.01
CA ASP A 39 3.32 22.84 24.90
C ASP A 39 2.09 22.00 24.52
N PHE A 40 2.22 21.22 23.43
CA PHE A 40 1.64 19.87 23.47
C PHE A 40 2.51 19.09 24.46
N SER A 41 2.15 19.12 25.75
CA SER A 41 2.91 18.41 26.77
C SER A 41 2.97 16.93 26.39
N SER A 42 4.15 16.31 26.47
CA SER A 42 4.38 14.90 26.12
C SER A 42 3.47 13.90 26.86
N ASN A 43 2.75 14.37 27.89
CA ASN A 43 1.74 13.61 28.63
C ASN A 43 0.39 13.47 27.89
N GLU A 44 0.14 14.22 26.80
CA GLU A 44 -1.06 14.13 25.96
C GLU A 44 -0.92 13.10 24.80
N LEU A 45 0.29 12.63 24.49
CA LEU A 45 0.55 11.71 23.37
C LEU A 45 0.57 10.25 23.82
N LEU A 46 -0.24 9.40 23.16
CA LEU A 46 -0.20 7.96 23.38
C LEU A 46 0.99 7.31 22.65
N GLY A 47 2.00 6.88 23.40
CA GLY A 47 3.10 6.06 22.87
C GLY A 47 2.69 4.59 22.66
N ILE A 48 2.89 4.07 21.45
CA ILE A 48 2.65 2.65 21.10
C ILE A 48 3.93 2.03 20.56
N SER A 49 4.68 1.35 21.43
CA SER A 49 5.97 0.76 21.06
C SER A 49 5.88 -0.57 20.34
N TYR A 50 4.80 -1.33 20.58
CA TYR A 50 4.68 -2.72 20.12
C TYR A 50 3.58 -2.88 19.06
N PRO A 51 3.91 -3.36 17.84
CA PRO A 51 2.92 -3.69 16.84
C PRO A 51 2.16 -4.97 17.23
N CYS A 52 0.94 -5.16 16.72
CA CYS A 52 0.21 -6.43 16.88
C CYS A 52 0.74 -7.53 15.93
N TYR A 53 1.53 -7.15 14.93
CA TYR A 53 2.14 -8.07 13.98
C TYR A 53 3.47 -7.51 13.46
N SER A 54 4.46 -8.38 13.26
CA SER A 54 5.73 -8.02 12.62
C SER A 54 6.27 -9.21 11.84
N THR A 55 6.66 -9.01 10.59
CA THR A 55 7.35 -10.03 9.77
C THR A 55 8.43 -9.39 8.92
N GLY A 56 9.59 -10.05 8.83
CA GLY A 56 10.67 -9.71 7.89
C GLY A 56 10.87 -10.76 6.81
N ARG A 57 9.89 -11.67 6.64
CA ARG A 57 10.03 -12.90 5.84
C ARG A 57 9.43 -12.81 4.44
N ILE A 58 8.70 -11.72 4.13
CA ILE A 58 8.01 -11.55 2.85
C ILE A 58 8.99 -11.13 1.75
N HIS A 59 9.80 -10.12 2.03
CA HIS A 59 10.76 -9.54 1.08
C HIS A 59 12.18 -9.67 1.62
N ARG A 60 13.15 -9.78 0.70
CA ARG A 60 14.58 -9.83 1.04
C ARG A 60 15.27 -8.46 0.97
N ASN A 61 14.53 -7.40 0.68
CA ASN A 61 15.05 -6.06 0.46
C ASN A 61 14.03 -5.00 0.94
N TYR A 62 14.35 -3.72 0.78
CA TYR A 62 13.49 -2.59 1.16
C TYR A 62 12.10 -2.70 0.56
N ILE A 63 11.09 -2.58 1.41
CA ILE A 63 9.69 -2.51 1.01
C ILE A 63 9.37 -1.04 0.77
N ASP A 64 9.11 -0.68 -0.47
CA ASP A 64 8.91 0.71 -0.90
C ASP A 64 7.44 1.06 -1.14
N CYS A 65 6.55 0.06 -1.20
CA CYS A 65 5.12 0.28 -1.32
C CYS A 65 4.31 -0.83 -0.64
N ILE A 66 3.26 -0.44 0.06
CA ILE A 66 2.34 -1.33 0.79
C ILE A 66 0.93 -0.77 0.77
N GLU A 67 -0.07 -1.63 0.59
CA GLU A 67 -1.49 -1.25 0.65
C GLU A 67 -2.33 -2.42 1.17
N TRP A 68 -3.43 -2.10 1.87
CA TRP A 68 -4.42 -3.09 2.27
C TRP A 68 -5.31 -3.48 1.08
N TYR A 69 -5.63 -4.77 0.97
CA TYR A 69 -6.61 -5.31 0.04
C TYR A 69 -7.58 -6.21 0.82
N GLY A 70 -8.66 -5.61 1.35
CA GLY A 70 -9.50 -6.28 2.35
C GLY A 70 -8.71 -6.65 3.61
N ASP A 71 -8.65 -7.94 3.93
CA ASP A 71 -7.84 -8.50 5.03
C ASP A 71 -6.45 -8.98 4.59
N LEU A 72 -6.09 -8.75 3.32
CA LEU A 72 -4.79 -9.08 2.72
C LEU A 72 -3.91 -7.84 2.59
N LEU A 73 -2.63 -8.05 2.29
CA LEU A 73 -1.65 -7.02 2.02
C LEU A 73 -1.04 -7.19 0.63
N LEU A 74 -1.03 -6.10 -0.14
CA LEU A 74 -0.19 -5.93 -1.32
C LEU A 74 1.10 -5.27 -0.88
N THR A 75 2.24 -5.82 -1.28
CA THR A 75 3.56 -5.28 -0.92
C THR A 75 4.54 -5.40 -2.07
N LYS A 76 5.37 -4.38 -2.25
CA LYS A 76 6.39 -4.33 -3.30
C LYS A 76 7.76 -4.06 -2.68
N SER A 77 8.78 -4.66 -3.30
CA SER A 77 10.19 -4.32 -3.12
C SER A 77 10.86 -4.27 -4.52
N VAL A 78 12.12 -4.69 -4.68
CA VAL A 78 12.87 -4.58 -5.96
C VAL A 78 12.99 -5.90 -6.73
N GLN A 79 12.16 -6.89 -6.42
CA GLN A 79 12.21 -8.21 -7.07
C GLN A 79 11.30 -8.30 -8.30
N ASN A 80 10.98 -7.18 -8.97
CA ASN A 80 10.07 -7.11 -10.14
C ASN A 80 8.69 -7.76 -9.90
N LYS A 81 8.18 -7.70 -8.67
CA LYS A 81 6.87 -8.26 -8.33
C LYS A 81 6.18 -7.52 -7.20
N ILE A 82 4.86 -7.61 -7.22
CA ILE A 82 3.99 -7.22 -6.09
C ILE A 82 3.47 -8.51 -5.48
N LEU A 83 3.65 -8.68 -4.17
CA LEU A 83 3.19 -9.86 -3.45
C LEU A 83 1.86 -9.57 -2.76
N LEU A 84 0.88 -10.45 -2.98
CA LEU A 84 -0.36 -10.51 -2.22
C LEU A 84 -0.25 -11.60 -1.17
N TRP A 85 -0.47 -11.27 0.09
CA TRP A 85 -0.32 -12.20 1.20
C TRP A 85 -1.19 -11.84 2.39
N LYS A 86 -1.44 -12.82 3.27
CA LYS A 86 -2.23 -12.65 4.48
C LYS A 86 -1.34 -12.66 5.73
N PRO A 87 -1.38 -11.61 6.58
CA PRO A 87 -0.77 -11.66 7.89
C PRO A 87 -1.62 -12.53 8.83
N PHE A 88 -0.98 -13.39 9.62
CA PHE A 88 -1.69 -14.15 10.66
C PHE A 88 -1.75 -13.32 11.96
N ILE A 89 -2.91 -12.70 12.22
CA ILE A 89 -3.17 -11.86 13.39
C ILE A 89 -4.32 -12.49 14.17
N LEU A 90 -4.05 -13.00 15.38
CA LEU A 90 -5.08 -13.69 16.18
C LEU A 90 -6.07 -12.73 16.84
N ASP A 91 -5.61 -11.54 17.22
CA ASP A 91 -6.35 -10.58 18.04
C ASP A 91 -5.77 -9.18 17.76
N PHE A 92 -6.61 -8.29 17.24
CA PHE A 92 -6.25 -6.90 16.96
C PHE A 92 -6.35 -6.00 18.20
N GLU A 93 -6.96 -6.42 19.29
CA GLU A 93 -7.12 -5.60 20.49
C GLU A 93 -5.94 -5.72 21.45
N LYS A 94 -5.22 -6.85 21.37
CA LYS A 94 -4.04 -7.10 22.17
C LYS A 94 -2.78 -6.80 21.35
N PRO A 95 -1.84 -5.98 21.87
CA PRO A 95 -0.48 -5.97 21.33
C PRO A 95 0.10 -7.36 21.57
N GLN A 96 0.06 -8.20 20.53
CA GLN A 96 0.79 -9.45 20.54
C GLN A 96 2.25 -9.08 20.39
N GLY A 97 2.97 -9.02 21.51
CA GLY A 97 4.43 -8.92 21.46
C GLY A 97 4.93 -9.89 20.39
N ILE A 98 5.75 -9.40 19.45
CA ILE A 98 6.21 -10.07 18.22
C ILE A 98 5.37 -11.32 17.89
N GLY A 99 4.10 -11.13 17.50
CA GLY A 99 3.29 -12.22 16.95
C GLY A 99 4.14 -12.98 15.94
N ASN A 100 4.05 -14.32 15.89
CA ASN A 100 5.02 -15.28 15.32
C ASN A 100 5.49 -15.06 13.85
N GLY A 101 5.21 -13.92 13.23
CA GLY A 101 5.65 -13.53 11.90
C GLY A 101 5.08 -14.43 10.82
N LYS A 102 4.05 -15.22 11.17
CA LYS A 102 3.39 -16.15 10.27
C LYS A 102 2.66 -15.35 9.20
N SER A 103 2.88 -15.74 7.97
CA SER A 103 2.32 -15.11 6.78
C SER A 103 1.96 -16.21 5.80
N HIS A 104 0.90 -16.01 5.04
CA HIS A 104 0.55 -16.90 3.94
C HIS A 104 0.63 -16.13 2.63
N LEU A 105 1.53 -16.53 1.75
CA LEU A 105 1.68 -15.94 0.42
C LEU A 105 0.58 -16.49 -0.49
N ILE A 106 -0.14 -15.61 -1.18
CA ILE A 106 -1.31 -15.95 -2.00
C ILE A 106 -0.98 -15.82 -3.47
N ALA A 107 -0.45 -14.66 -3.88
CA ALA A 107 -0.13 -14.41 -5.28
C ALA A 107 1.13 -13.56 -5.48
N GLU A 108 1.79 -13.77 -6.61
CA GLU A 108 2.83 -12.91 -7.16
C GLU A 108 2.32 -12.24 -8.43
N LEU A 109 2.29 -10.91 -8.44
CA LEU A 109 1.92 -10.12 -9.59
C LEU A 109 3.22 -9.67 -10.29
N HIS A 110 3.43 -10.08 -11.53
CA HIS A 110 4.67 -9.82 -12.27
C HIS A 110 4.78 -8.36 -12.70
N ALA A 111 5.68 -7.60 -12.08
CA ALA A 111 5.88 -6.18 -12.30
C ALA A 111 7.28 -5.91 -12.88
N GLU A 112 7.48 -6.30 -14.14
CA GLU A 112 8.77 -6.17 -14.80
C GLU A 112 9.28 -4.72 -14.90
N GLY A 113 10.58 -4.52 -14.68
CA GLY A 113 11.22 -3.21 -14.66
C GLY A 113 10.95 -2.39 -13.38
N CYS A 114 10.42 -3.03 -12.33
CA CYS A 114 10.20 -2.42 -11.01
C CYS A 114 11.31 -2.78 -10.00
N ASP A 115 12.54 -2.97 -10.47
CA ASP A 115 13.76 -3.31 -9.73
C ASP A 115 14.50 -2.08 -9.17
N VAL A 116 13.85 -0.91 -9.20
CA VAL A 116 14.33 0.33 -8.58
C VAL A 116 13.48 0.70 -7.37
N TRP A 117 14.07 1.45 -6.43
CA TRP A 117 13.39 1.92 -5.22
C TRP A 117 12.42 3.07 -5.50
N PHE A 118 11.48 3.27 -4.57
CA PHE A 118 10.52 4.37 -4.56
C PHE A 118 9.60 4.36 -5.78
N LEU A 119 9.05 3.17 -6.10
CA LEU A 119 7.95 3.01 -7.05
C LEU A 119 6.67 2.70 -6.28
N GLN A 120 5.68 3.58 -6.39
CA GLN A 120 4.40 3.41 -5.74
C GLN A 120 3.40 2.76 -6.70
N PHE A 121 2.86 1.61 -6.31
CA PHE A 121 1.63 1.10 -6.92
C PHE A 121 0.42 1.78 -6.29
N THR A 122 -0.72 1.72 -6.94
CA THR A 122 -1.97 2.31 -6.43
C THR A 122 -3.16 1.44 -6.79
N LEU A 123 -4.00 1.20 -5.80
CA LEU A 123 -5.26 0.48 -5.92
C LEU A 123 -6.44 1.47 -6.10
N SER A 124 -7.41 1.12 -6.95
CA SER A 124 -8.65 1.89 -7.07
C SER A 124 -9.54 1.72 -5.84
N THR A 125 -10.43 2.68 -5.58
CA THR A 125 -11.25 2.67 -4.35
C THR A 125 -12.24 1.50 -4.27
N ASP A 126 -12.63 0.95 -5.42
CA ASP A 126 -13.44 -0.28 -5.51
C ASP A 126 -12.60 -1.56 -5.30
N MET A 127 -11.29 -1.42 -5.07
CA MET A 127 -10.30 -2.48 -4.92
C MET A 127 -10.14 -3.39 -6.15
N LYS A 128 -10.61 -2.97 -7.33
CA LYS A 128 -10.58 -3.83 -8.52
C LYS A 128 -9.34 -3.65 -9.36
N ASN A 129 -8.83 -2.42 -9.48
CA ASN A 129 -7.78 -2.07 -10.41
C ASN A 129 -6.51 -1.67 -9.68
N LEU A 130 -5.42 -2.37 -9.97
CA LEU A 130 -4.10 -2.05 -9.46
C LEU A 130 -3.23 -1.52 -10.60
N PHE A 131 -2.51 -0.43 -10.35
CA PHE A 131 -1.58 0.16 -11.30
C PHE A 131 -0.20 0.33 -10.68
N VAL A 132 0.85 0.13 -11.47
CA VAL A 132 2.21 0.52 -11.10
C VAL A 132 2.98 1.03 -12.33
N GLY A 133 3.83 2.02 -12.10
CA GLY A 133 4.81 2.48 -13.07
C GLY A 133 6.13 1.72 -12.94
N ASN A 134 6.91 1.64 -14.02
CA ASN A 134 8.23 1.01 -13.98
C ASN A 134 9.36 1.98 -14.40
N LYS A 135 10.62 1.51 -14.33
CA LYS A 135 11.80 2.32 -14.64
C LYS A 135 11.88 2.83 -16.07
N ASP A 136 11.26 2.11 -17.01
CA ASP A 136 11.28 2.37 -18.45
C ASP A 136 10.06 3.16 -18.95
N GLY A 137 9.24 3.68 -18.02
CA GLY A 137 8.05 4.48 -18.31
C GLY A 137 6.81 3.68 -18.71
N PHE A 138 6.76 2.38 -18.42
CA PHE A 138 5.55 1.59 -18.62
C PHE A 138 4.57 1.74 -17.44
N PHE A 139 3.30 1.79 -17.79
CA PHE A 139 2.16 1.53 -16.92
C PHE A 139 1.81 0.06 -16.99
N MET A 140 1.71 -0.60 -15.85
CA MET A 140 1.17 -1.95 -15.75
C MET A 140 -0.15 -1.92 -14.98
N HIS A 141 -1.14 -2.68 -15.44
CA HIS A 141 -2.50 -2.72 -14.90
C HIS A 141 -2.96 -4.15 -14.65
N TRP A 142 -3.54 -4.40 -13.48
CA TRP A 142 -4.24 -5.63 -13.13
C TRP A 142 -5.69 -5.34 -12.77
N ASN A 143 -6.58 -6.27 -13.07
CA ASN A 143 -7.91 -6.31 -12.48
C ASN A 143 -7.96 -7.46 -11.49
N LEU A 144 -7.76 -7.15 -10.21
CA LEU A 144 -7.58 -8.14 -9.14
C LEU A 144 -8.82 -9.02 -8.98
N GLU A 145 -10.02 -8.43 -8.98
CA GLU A 145 -11.28 -9.17 -8.85
C GLU A 145 -11.42 -10.24 -9.95
N LYS A 146 -11.22 -9.86 -11.22
CA LYS A 146 -11.33 -10.79 -12.35
C LYS A 146 -10.21 -11.84 -12.36
N GLN A 147 -8.97 -11.43 -12.09
CA GLN A 147 -7.82 -12.32 -12.20
C GLN A 147 -7.74 -13.29 -11.03
N LEU A 148 -8.03 -12.86 -9.80
CA LEU A 148 -8.05 -13.74 -8.62
C LEU A 148 -9.23 -14.72 -8.68
N SER A 149 -10.44 -14.27 -9.06
CA SER A 149 -11.58 -15.19 -9.20
C SER A 149 -11.41 -16.25 -10.28
N THR A 150 -10.58 -15.97 -11.30
CA THR A 150 -10.20 -16.95 -12.31
C THR A 150 -9.14 -17.89 -11.76
N ALA A 151 -8.16 -17.35 -11.02
CA ALA A 151 -7.07 -18.13 -10.43
C ALA A 151 -7.59 -19.15 -9.39
N ASP A 152 -8.52 -18.73 -8.52
CA ASP A 152 -9.18 -19.60 -7.52
C ASP A 152 -9.84 -20.84 -8.14
N LYS A 153 -10.30 -20.76 -9.39
CA LYS A 153 -10.93 -21.89 -10.09
C LYS A 153 -9.93 -22.87 -10.69
N VAL A 154 -8.68 -22.45 -10.89
CA VAL A 154 -7.66 -23.19 -11.64
C VAL A 154 -6.58 -23.77 -10.73
N ASN A 155 -6.33 -23.15 -9.56
CA ASN A 155 -5.29 -23.60 -8.64
C ASN A 155 -5.85 -23.78 -7.22
N ILE A 156 -6.06 -25.03 -6.81
CA ILE A 156 -6.70 -25.37 -5.52
C ILE A 156 -5.68 -25.38 -4.36
N TYR A 157 -4.37 -25.35 -4.65
CA TYR A 157 -3.31 -25.51 -3.63
C TYR A 157 -1.99 -24.75 -3.92
N GLY A 158 -1.96 -23.81 -4.88
CA GLY A 158 -0.72 -23.21 -5.38
C GLY A 158 -0.63 -21.69 -5.24
N LEU A 159 0.61 -21.18 -5.17
CA LEU A 159 0.92 -19.76 -5.34
C LEU A 159 0.45 -19.29 -6.72
N PHE A 160 -0.36 -18.24 -6.79
CA PHE A 160 -0.85 -17.72 -8.07
C PHE A 160 0.15 -16.74 -8.68
N GLU A 161 0.56 -16.98 -9.92
CA GLU A 161 1.35 -16.01 -10.70
C GLU A 161 0.42 -15.24 -11.65
N ILE A 162 0.48 -13.91 -11.61
CA ILE A 162 -0.48 -13.05 -12.31
C ILE A 162 0.26 -11.98 -13.13
N ASN A 163 0.18 -12.13 -14.45
CA ASN A 163 0.66 -11.12 -15.39
C ASN A 163 -0.28 -9.88 -15.44
N PRO A 164 0.25 -8.69 -15.75
CA PRO A 164 -0.58 -7.52 -15.98
C PRO A 164 -1.52 -7.76 -17.17
N LEU A 165 -2.76 -7.30 -17.06
CA LEU A 165 -3.72 -7.29 -18.18
C LEU A 165 -3.27 -6.36 -19.30
N TYR A 166 -2.59 -5.27 -18.93
CA TYR A 166 -2.11 -4.27 -19.86
C TYR A 166 -0.77 -3.75 -19.38
N SER A 167 0.17 -3.62 -20.33
CA SER A 167 1.45 -2.95 -20.13
C SER A 167 1.74 -2.05 -21.32
N ALA A 168 1.87 -0.75 -21.10
CA ALA A 168 2.22 0.17 -22.18
C ALA A 168 2.94 1.41 -21.67
N ARG A 169 3.66 2.06 -22.58
CA ARG A 169 4.38 3.31 -22.33
C ARG A 169 4.05 4.36 -23.37
N SER A 170 4.27 5.61 -23.01
CA SER A 170 4.24 6.72 -23.96
C SER A 170 5.42 6.63 -24.95
N LYS A 171 5.20 7.10 -26.18
CA LYS A 171 6.28 7.24 -27.18
C LYS A 171 7.27 8.37 -26.83
N ARG A 172 6.82 9.39 -26.08
CA ARG A 172 7.65 10.57 -25.74
C ARG A 172 8.15 10.57 -24.31
N ALA A 173 7.46 9.88 -23.40
CA ALA A 173 7.80 9.81 -21.98
C ALA A 173 8.28 8.40 -21.64
N LYS A 174 9.59 8.25 -21.45
CA LYS A 174 10.27 6.94 -21.28
C LYS A 174 11.14 6.86 -20.03
N THR A 175 10.98 7.82 -19.12
CA THR A 175 11.66 7.82 -17.82
C THR A 175 10.79 7.14 -16.77
N THR A 176 11.38 6.84 -15.63
CA THR A 176 10.75 6.09 -14.55
C THR A 176 9.48 6.74 -14.06
N ILE A 177 8.37 6.01 -14.06
CA ILE A 177 7.10 6.46 -13.46
C ILE A 177 7.11 6.12 -11.98
N ARG A 178 7.11 7.16 -11.12
CA ARG A 178 7.26 7.00 -9.66
C ARG A 178 5.96 6.75 -8.94
N GLN A 179 4.90 7.44 -9.37
CA GLN A 179 3.61 7.43 -8.69
C GLN A 179 2.48 7.58 -9.70
N ILE A 180 1.35 6.96 -9.36
CA ILE A 180 0.12 6.98 -10.13
C ILE A 180 -1.02 7.38 -9.19
N ALA A 181 -1.94 8.22 -9.66
CA ALA A 181 -3.21 8.52 -9.00
C ALA A 181 -4.35 8.02 -9.88
N LEU A 182 -5.39 7.45 -9.28
CA LEU A 182 -6.53 6.86 -10.01
C LEU A 182 -7.82 7.64 -9.80
N SER A 183 -8.69 7.64 -10.80
CA SER A 183 -10.12 7.90 -10.55
C SER A 183 -10.71 6.81 -9.66
N GLY A 184 -11.82 7.08 -8.96
CA GLY A 184 -12.39 6.12 -7.99
C GLY A 184 -12.66 4.72 -8.57
N ASP A 185 -13.11 4.67 -9.83
CA ASP A 185 -13.38 3.44 -10.60
C ASP A 185 -12.14 2.85 -11.32
N GLY A 186 -10.98 3.50 -11.23
CA GLY A 186 -9.76 3.12 -11.93
C GLY A 186 -9.83 3.25 -13.47
N SER A 187 -10.83 3.95 -14.02
CA SER A 187 -10.95 4.12 -15.48
C SER A 187 -9.94 5.11 -16.06
N LYS A 188 -9.42 6.01 -15.22
CA LYS A 188 -8.38 6.98 -15.55
C LYS A 188 -7.25 6.88 -14.53
N ALA A 189 -6.03 7.09 -15.01
CA ALA A 189 -4.85 7.20 -14.17
C ALA A 189 -4.04 8.43 -14.60
N LEU A 190 -3.51 9.16 -13.62
CA LEU A 190 -2.49 10.19 -13.82
C LEU A 190 -1.19 9.67 -13.26
N ALA A 191 -0.09 9.81 -14.00
CA ALA A 191 1.22 9.41 -13.54
C ALA A 191 2.23 10.52 -13.71
N VAL A 192 3.24 10.49 -12.84
CA VAL A 192 4.39 11.40 -12.89
C VAL A 192 5.67 10.60 -13.04
N ASN A 193 6.59 11.13 -13.82
CA ASN A 193 7.89 10.49 -14.08
C ASN A 193 9.08 11.38 -13.72
N ASP A 194 10.27 10.77 -13.65
CA ASP A 194 11.53 11.46 -13.37
C ASP A 194 11.91 12.51 -14.43
N GLY A 195 11.23 12.50 -15.58
CA GLY A 195 11.41 13.50 -16.65
C GLY A 195 10.59 14.77 -16.46
N GLY A 196 9.84 14.90 -15.36
CA GLY A 196 8.97 16.05 -15.09
C GLY A 196 7.68 16.07 -15.92
N GLN A 197 7.29 14.92 -16.49
CA GLN A 197 6.08 14.81 -17.31
C GLN A 197 4.92 14.27 -16.48
N ILE A 198 3.71 14.76 -16.78
CA ILE A 198 2.45 14.20 -16.31
C ILE A 198 1.84 13.41 -17.47
N LEU A 199 1.42 12.18 -17.21
CA LEU A 199 0.87 11.26 -18.21
C LEU A 199 -0.54 10.87 -17.80
N MET A 200 -1.49 10.90 -18.73
CA MET A 200 -2.85 10.45 -18.48
C MET A 200 -3.10 9.12 -19.20
N TYR A 201 -3.40 8.07 -18.44
CA TYR A 201 -3.95 6.84 -18.99
C TYR A 201 -5.48 6.88 -18.90
N ARG A 202 -6.13 6.45 -19.97
CA ARG A 202 -7.56 6.12 -19.99
C ARG A 202 -7.67 4.71 -20.53
N LYS A 203 -8.44 3.84 -19.89
CA LYS A 203 -8.55 2.41 -20.24
C LYS A 203 -8.49 2.17 -21.76
N GLY A 204 -7.38 1.58 -22.23
CA GLY A 204 -7.10 1.31 -23.65
C GLY A 204 -6.21 2.31 -24.41
N ASN A 205 -5.90 3.48 -23.85
CA ASN A 205 -5.08 4.53 -24.50
C ASN A 205 -4.25 5.35 -23.49
N ILE A 206 -2.96 5.58 -23.80
CA ILE A 206 -2.10 6.52 -23.06
C ILE A 206 -2.07 7.86 -23.80
N ILE A 207 -2.35 8.94 -23.08
CA ILE A 207 -2.34 10.33 -23.55
C ILE A 207 -1.22 11.07 -22.80
N ILE A 208 -0.49 11.91 -23.53
CA ILE A 208 0.58 12.78 -23.03
C ILE A 208 0.01 14.18 -22.91
#